data_AF-A0A920VA00-F1
#
_entry.id   AF-A0A920VA00-F1
#
_cell.length_a   1.000
_cell.length_b   1.000
_cell.length_c   1.000
_cell.angle_alpha   90.00
_cell.angle_beta   90.00
_cell.angle_gamma   90.00
#
_symmetry.space_group_name_H-M   'P 1'
#
loop_
_entity.id
_entity.type
_entity.pdbx_description
1 polymer ?
#
loop_
_entity_poly.entity_id
_entity_poly.type
_entity_poly.pdbx_seq_one_letter_code
_entity_poly.pdbx_strand_id
1 'polypeptide(L)' 'MEDLWCFNDEEVARSIFNSKIPIVTGIGHKTRCTIADMIADVRAPTPTAAAEIVLPDKSEIQKTLSSLSKQIHKASALP' A
#
# COMPACT_ATOMS: atom_id res chain seq x y z
N MET A 1 15.31 11.82 18.78
CA MET A 1 14.38 12.79 18.17
C MET A 1 14.83 13.19 16.75
N GLU A 2 15.98 12.69 16.29
CA GLU A 2 16.58 13.01 14.97
C GLU A 2 16.24 12.02 13.84
N ASP A 3 15.73 10.81 14.14
CA ASP A 3 15.54 9.75 13.15
C ASP A 3 14.50 10.02 12.05
N LEU A 4 13.61 11.02 12.24
CA LEU A 4 12.55 11.34 11.28
C LEU A 4 12.79 12.66 10.53
N TRP A 5 13.94 13.32 10.73
CA TRP A 5 14.19 14.65 10.17
C TRP A 5 14.23 14.64 8.64
N CYS A 6 14.80 13.59 8.04
CA CYS A 6 14.87 13.43 6.59
C CYS A 6 13.49 13.40 5.90
N PHE A 7 12.41 13.08 6.62
CA PHE A 7 11.04 13.07 6.08
C PHE A 7 10.35 14.44 6.15
N ASN A 8 11.00 15.44 6.73
CA ASN A 8 10.56 16.84 6.71
C ASN A 8 11.34 17.69 5.70
N ASP A 9 12.14 17.08 4.82
CA ASP A 9 12.84 17.79 3.77
C ASP A 9 11.87 18.23 2.66
N GLU A 10 12.03 19.47 2.21
CA GLU A 10 11.24 20.04 1.12
C GLU A 10 11.45 19.27 -0.19
N GLU A 11 12.68 18.81 -0.48
CA GLU A 11 12.98 18.07 -1.70
C GLU A 11 12.24 16.72 -1.72
N VAL A 12 12.15 16.07 -0.56
CA VAL A 12 11.37 14.84 -0.40
C VAL A 12 9.88 15.12 -0.60
N ALA A 13 9.35 16.18 0.01
CA ALA A 13 7.94 16.55 -0.13
C ALA A 13 7.56 16.87 -1.59
N ARG A 14 8.39 17.62 -2.29
CA ARG A 14 8.21 17.93 -3.72
C ARG A 14 8.30 16.68 -4.59
N SER A 15 9.20 15.76 -4.26
CA SER A 15 9.33 14.49 -4.97
C SER A 15 8.08 13.61 -4.80
N ILE A 16 7.52 13.55 -3.60
CA ILE A 16 6.26 12.83 -3.33
C ILE A 16 5.11 13.48 -4.12
N PHE A 17 4.96 14.80 -4.04
CA PHE A 17 3.90 15.53 -4.73
C PHE A 17 3.93 15.36 -6.26
N ASN A 18 5.13 15.30 -6.85
CA ASN A 18 5.29 15.12 -8.30
C ASN A 18 5.25 13.64 -8.75
N SER A 19 5.05 12.71 -7.83
CA SER A 19 5.00 11.28 -8.16
C SER A 19 3.81 10.96 -9.06
N LYS A 20 4.06 10.15 -10.10
CA LYS A 20 3.01 9.61 -10.98
C LYS A 20 2.39 8.31 -10.45
N ILE A 21 3.02 7.71 -9.44
CA ILE A 21 2.55 6.49 -8.78
C ILE A 21 2.05 6.89 -7.39
N PRO A 22 0.88 6.37 -6.94
CA PRO A 22 0.39 6.65 -5.59
C PRO A 22 1.39 6.27 -4.50
N ILE A 23 1.54 7.12 -3.51
CA ILE A 23 2.47 6.95 -2.40
C ILE A 23 1.70 6.71 -1.10
N VAL A 24 2.08 5.64 -0.40
CA VAL A 24 1.61 5.32 0.95
C VAL A 24 2.77 5.48 1.93
N THR A 25 2.62 6.32 2.95
CA THR A 25 3.62 6.44 4.02
C THR A 25 3.31 5.54 5.20
N GLY A 26 4.37 5.09 5.88
CA GLY A 26 4.28 4.32 7.13
C GLY A 26 5.42 4.71 8.08
N ILE A 27 5.78 6.00 8.12
CA ILE A 27 7.05 6.50 8.66
C ILE A 27 7.10 6.52 10.19
N GLY A 28 5.98 6.77 10.88
CA GLY A 28 5.99 7.00 12.33
C GLY A 28 4.70 6.62 13.06
N HIS A 29 4.79 6.50 14.39
CA HIS A 29 3.65 6.19 15.28
C HIS A 29 2.56 7.27 15.23
N LYS A 30 1.33 6.92 15.63
CA LYS A 30 0.10 7.75 15.54
C LYS A 30 0.28 9.25 15.85
N THR A 31 1.13 9.62 16.82
CA THR A 31 1.33 11.00 17.29
C THR A 31 2.41 11.80 16.58
N ARG A 32 3.27 11.17 15.75
CA ARG A 32 4.32 11.85 14.98
C ARG A 32 3.89 11.92 13.52
N CYS A 33 3.79 13.13 12.99
CA CYS A 33 3.47 13.40 11.59
C CYS A 33 4.63 14.17 10.97
N THR A 34 5.00 13.82 9.74
CA THR A 34 6.04 14.48 8.96
C THR A 34 5.42 15.18 7.75
N ILE A 35 6.16 16.09 7.10
CA ILE A 35 5.69 16.71 5.85
C ILE A 35 5.45 15.65 4.78
N ALA A 36 6.31 14.63 4.68
CA ALA A 36 6.11 13.49 3.80
C ALA A 36 4.76 12.78 4.06
N ASP A 37 4.36 12.60 5.33
CA ASP A 37 3.06 12.02 5.68
C ASP A 37 1.87 12.90 5.28
N MET A 38 2.05 14.22 5.27
CA MET A 38 0.99 15.18 4.95
C MET A 38 0.72 15.28 3.44
N ILE A 39 1.74 15.00 2.62
CA ILE A 39 1.67 15.17 1.16
C ILE A 39 1.46 13.85 0.42
N ALA A 40 1.68 12.70 1.07
CA ALA A 40 1.40 11.38 0.51
C ALA A 40 -0.11 11.16 0.32
N ASP A 41 -0.46 10.30 -0.65
CA ASP A 41 -1.86 9.97 -0.94
C ASP A 41 -2.54 9.26 0.22
N VAL A 42 -1.82 8.39 0.92
CA VAL A 42 -2.30 7.68 2.10
C VAL A 42 -1.24 7.64 3.18
N ARG A 43 -1.65 7.95 4.41
CA ARG A 43 -0.81 7.80 5.61
C ARG A 43 -1.25 6.58 6.42
N ALA A 44 -0.30 5.69 6.70
CA ALA A 44 -0.46 4.59 7.64
C ALA A 44 0.31 4.85 8.95
N PRO A 45 -0.18 4.34 10.10
CA PRO A 45 0.44 4.57 11.40
C PRO A 45 1.69 3.72 11.67
N THR A 46 1.97 2.71 10.83
CA THR A 46 3.14 1.82 10.92
C THR A 46 3.51 1.30 9.52
N PRO A 47 4.76 0.85 9.30
CA PRO A 47 5.15 0.20 8.05
C PRO A 47 4.28 -1.04 7.73
N THR A 48 3.91 -1.83 8.74
CA THR A 48 3.03 -2.99 8.56
C THR A 48 1.64 -2.59 8.06
N ALA A 49 1.04 -1.54 8.63
CA ALA A 49 -0.25 -1.05 8.16
C ALA A 49 -0.18 -0.48 6.74
N ALA A 50 0.94 0.17 6.37
CA ALA A 50 1.17 0.58 4.98
C ALA A 50 1.21 -0.65 4.05
N ALA A 51 1.91 -1.72 4.45
CA ALA A 51 1.98 -2.96 3.69
C ALA A 51 0.60 -3.61 3.53
N GLU A 52 -0.22 -3.64 4.58
CA GLU A 52 -1.60 -4.16 4.53
C GLU A 52 -2.51 -3.36 3.58
N ILE A 53 -2.27 -2.06 3.40
CA ILE A 53 -3.02 -1.22 2.46
C ILE A 53 -2.64 -1.55 1.00
N VAL A 54 -1.35 -1.78 0.72
CA VAL A 54 -0.86 -1.94 -0.66
C VAL A 54 -0.84 -3.39 -1.13
N LEU A 55 -0.88 -4.36 -0.21
CA LEU A 55 -0.81 -5.78 -0.54
C LEU A 55 -2.22 -6.40 -0.60
N PRO A 56 -2.55 -7.15 -1.67
CA PRO A 56 -3.80 -7.89 -1.73
C PRO A 56 -3.81 -9.06 -0.72
N ASP A 57 -5.01 -9.42 -0.23
CA ASP A 57 -5.17 -10.54 0.68
C ASP A 57 -4.90 -11.88 -0.02
N LYS A 58 -3.92 -12.62 0.50
CA LYS A 58 -3.51 -13.93 -0.05
C LYS A 58 -4.67 -14.92 -0.11
N SER A 59 -5.53 -14.96 0.92
CA SER A 59 -6.68 -15.86 0.99
C SER A 59 -7.73 -15.50 -0.06
N GLU A 60 -7.90 -14.22 -0.36
CA GLU A 60 -8.80 -13.74 -1.41
C GLU A 60 -8.29 -14.12 -2.81
N ILE A 61 -6.97 -13.98 -3.04
CA ILE A 61 -6.33 -14.44 -4.28
C ILE A 61 -6.54 -15.95 -4.44
N GLN A 62 -6.31 -16.75 -3.39
CA GLN A 62 -6.49 -18.20 -3.42
C GLN A 62 -7.94 -18.60 -3.72
N LYS A 63 -8.92 -17.91 -3.11
CA LYS A 63 -10.35 -18.12 -3.39
C LYS A 63 -10.67 -17.81 -4.85
N THR A 64 -10.15 -16.70 -5.37
CA THR A 64 -10.35 -16.29 -6.77
C THR A 64 -9.79 -17.33 -7.73
N LEU A 65 -8.54 -17.78 -7.53
CA LEU A 65 -7.92 -18.83 -8.34
C LEU A 65 -8.72 -20.14 -8.31
N SER A 66 -9.17 -20.55 -7.12
CA SER A 66 -9.97 -21.76 -6.94
C SER A 66 -11.32 -21.67 -7.67
N SER A 67 -11.96 -20.50 -7.64
CA SER A 67 -13.21 -20.23 -8.35
C SER A 67 -13.03 -20.32 -9.86
N LEU A 68 -11.99 -19.67 -10.40
CA LEU A 68 -11.67 -19.70 -11.83
C LEU A 68 -11.38 -21.12 -12.32
N SER A 69 -10.59 -21.91 -11.55
CA SER A 69 -10.31 -23.31 -11.89
C SER A 69 -11.59 -24.15 -11.96
N LYS A 70 -12.52 -23.99 -11.02
CA LYS A 70 -13.82 -24.69 -11.05
C LYS A 70 -14.65 -24.31 -12.27
N GLN A 71 -14.65 -23.04 -12.67
CA GLN A 71 -15.37 -22.58 -13.86
C GLN A 71 -14.79 -23.18 -15.15
N ILE A 72 -13.47 -23.20 -15.29
CA ILE A 72 -12.78 -23.82 -16.43
C ILE A 72 -13.14 -25.31 -16.52
N HIS A 73 -13.04 -26.05 -15.41
CA HIS A 73 -13.38 -27.47 -15.38
C HIS A 73 -14.85 -27.74 -15.76
N LYS A 74 -15.78 -26.90 -15.29
CA LYS A 74 -17.19 -27.01 -15.65
C LYS A 74 -17.42 -26.74 -17.14
N ALA A 75 -16.76 -25.73 -17.71
CA ALA A 75 -16.89 -25.40 -19.12
C ALA A 75 -16.28 -26.46 -20.04
N SER A 76 -15.14 -27.05 -19.65
CA SER A 76 -14.52 -28.17 -20.40
C SER A 76 -15.29 -29.49 -20.30
N ALA A 77 -16.23 -29.60 -19.37
CA ALA A 77 -17.06 -30.78 -19.15
C ALA A 77 -18.46 -30.66 -19.78
N LEU A 78 -18.76 -29.55 -20.48
CA LEU A 78 -19.91 -29.51 -21.37
C LEU A 78 -19.59 -30.33 -22.64
N PRO A 79 -20.48 -31.25 -23.07
CA PRO A 79 -20.32 -32.02 -24.30
C PRO A 79 -20.40 -31.17 -25.57
#